data_AF-A0A2T5BJ25-F1
#
_entry.id   AF-A0A2T5BJ25-F1
#
_cell.length_a   1.000
_cell.length_b   1.000
_cell.length_c   1.000
_cell.angle_alpha   90.00
_cell.angle_beta   90.00
_cell.angle_gamma   90.00
#
_symmetry.space_group_name_H-M   'P 1'
#
loop_
_entity.id
_entity.type
_entity.pdbx_description
1 polymer ?
#
loop_
_entity_poly.entity_id
_entity_poly.type
_entity_poly.pdbx_seq_one_letter_code
_entity_poly.pdbx_strand_id
1 'polypeptide(L)'
;MAALKEHSSLHAEPVQSAFADTGRHILIEASPTLAVYRDPSGGRIVLTGRAFEFDEGAATGGTVTGATFIDQSGAPYLAWGPDGPGRRAG
;
A
#
# COMPACT_ATOMS: atom_id res chain seq x y z
N MET A 1 20.64 -33.26 -35.64
CA MET A 1 21.34 -33.68 -34.41
C MET A 1 21.69 -32.43 -33.60
N ALA A 2 21.63 -32.53 -32.27
CA ALA A 2 21.74 -31.51 -31.20
C ALA A 2 22.88 -30.47 -31.34
N ALA A 3 22.94 -29.31 -30.66
CA ALA A 3 22.54 -28.92 -29.29
C ALA A 3 22.43 -27.37 -29.16
N LEU A 4 21.46 -26.82 -28.42
CA LEU A 4 21.56 -26.30 -27.03
C LEU A 4 22.59 -25.14 -26.88
N LYS A 5 22.22 -23.90 -26.55
CA LYS A 5 21.71 -23.48 -25.23
C LYS A 5 21.12 -22.07 -25.34
N GLU A 6 19.81 -21.96 -25.24
CA GLU A 6 19.13 -20.66 -25.15
C GLU A 6 19.46 -20.03 -23.80
N HIS A 7 19.90 -18.77 -23.85
CA HIS A 7 20.13 -17.96 -22.65
C HIS A 7 18.78 -17.79 -21.94
N SER A 8 18.62 -18.49 -20.81
CA SER A 8 17.51 -18.29 -19.88
C SER A 8 17.65 -16.93 -19.21
N SER A 9 17.28 -15.87 -19.94
CA SER A 9 16.87 -14.62 -19.32
C SER A 9 15.48 -14.87 -18.77
N LEU A 10 15.41 -15.35 -17.52
CA LEU A 10 14.23 -15.15 -16.70
C LEU A 10 13.99 -13.63 -16.71
N HIS A 11 13.11 -13.18 -17.60
CA HIS A 11 12.44 -11.90 -17.47
C HIS A 11 11.70 -12.00 -16.13
N ALA A 12 12.37 -11.56 -15.06
CA ALA A 12 11.67 -11.01 -13.94
C ALA A 12 10.97 -9.77 -14.50
N GLU A 13 9.79 -10.00 -15.09
CA GLU A 13 8.80 -8.95 -15.26
C GLU A 13 8.76 -8.26 -13.90
N PRO A 14 9.14 -6.97 -13.80
CA PRO A 14 8.84 -6.25 -12.58
C PRO A 14 7.35 -6.46 -12.40
N VAL A 15 6.95 -7.06 -11.28
CA VAL A 15 5.54 -7.16 -10.92
C VAL A 15 5.10 -5.71 -10.83
N GLN A 16 4.61 -5.17 -11.96
CA GLN A 16 4.12 -3.83 -12.09
C GLN A 16 2.87 -3.83 -11.26
N SER A 17 3.12 -3.48 -10.00
CA SER A 17 2.20 -3.32 -8.90
C SER A 17 0.87 -2.87 -9.47
N ALA A 18 -0.14 -3.73 -9.43
CA ALA A 18 -1.48 -3.54 -10.00
C ALA A 18 -2.27 -2.41 -9.29
N PHE A 19 -1.57 -1.45 -8.69
CA PHE A 19 -2.07 -0.31 -7.94
C PHE A 19 -1.89 1.01 -8.71
N ALA A 20 -1.54 0.96 -10.00
CA ALA A 20 -1.10 2.12 -10.77
C ALA A 20 -2.22 3.09 -11.23
N ASP A 21 -3.51 2.86 -10.95
CA ASP A 21 -4.55 3.74 -11.54
C ASP A 21 -5.78 4.02 -10.66
N THR A 22 -5.58 4.10 -9.34
CA THR A 22 -6.53 4.75 -8.43
C THR A 22 -5.72 5.70 -7.57
N GLY A 23 -5.83 7.02 -7.80
CA GLY A 23 -4.99 8.07 -7.21
C GLY A 23 -4.22 7.66 -5.94
N ARG A 24 -2.90 7.52 -6.11
CA ARG A 24 -2.00 6.85 -5.17
C ARG A 24 -2.05 7.52 -3.80
N HIS A 25 -2.18 6.70 -2.76
CA HIS A 25 -1.95 7.13 -1.39
C HIS A 25 -0.52 7.68 -1.26
N ILE A 26 -0.36 8.90 -0.76
CA ILE A 26 0.94 9.52 -0.54
C ILE A 26 1.35 9.38 0.93
N LEU A 27 2.59 8.96 1.18
CA LEU A 27 3.16 8.96 2.53
C LEU A 27 3.41 10.41 2.97
N ILE A 28 2.77 10.82 4.06
CA ILE A 28 2.89 12.18 4.62
C ILE A 28 3.60 12.21 5.97
N GLU A 29 3.70 11.07 6.65
CA GLU A 29 4.45 10.94 7.90
C GLU A 29 5.05 9.54 8.00
N ALA A 30 6.32 9.47 8.40
CA ALA A 30 7.09 8.23 8.46
C ALA A 30 7.99 8.20 9.70
N SER A 31 7.90 7.13 10.47
CA SER A 31 8.83 6.80 11.55
C SER A 31 8.96 5.28 11.68
N PRO A 32 9.94 4.76 12.44
CA PRO A 32 10.07 3.33 12.68
C PRO A 32 8.84 2.65 13.31
N THR A 33 7.85 3.41 13.78
CA THR A 33 6.64 2.89 14.46
C THR A 33 5.33 3.41 13.87
N LEU A 34 5.38 4.31 12.88
CA LEU A 34 4.22 5.00 12.32
C LEU A 34 4.39 5.24 10.82
N ALA A 35 3.34 4.97 10.05
CA ALA A 35 3.24 5.41 8.66
C ALA A 35 1.85 6.03 8.44
N VAL A 36 1.81 7.28 7.99
CA VAL A 36 0.56 7.97 7.65
C VAL A 36 0.51 8.20 6.16
N TYR A 37 -0.51 7.65 5.53
CA TYR A 37 -0.81 7.88 4.13
C TYR A 37 -2.01 8.79 3.99
N ARG A 38 -2.02 9.62 2.95
CA ARG A 38 -3.15 10.44 2.56
C ARG A 38 -3.66 10.02 1.19
N ASP A 39 -4.96 9.81 1.07
CA ASP A 39 -5.62 9.55 -0.21
C ASP A 39 -5.93 10.87 -0.96
N PRO A 40 -6.23 10.82 -2.27
CA PRO A 40 -6.55 12.01 -3.05
C PRO A 40 -7.80 12.77 -2.60
N SER A 41 -8.76 12.10 -1.97
CA SER A 41 -9.96 12.73 -1.40
C SER A 41 -9.68 13.45 -0.07
N GLY A 42 -8.50 13.24 0.50
CA GLY A 42 -8.03 13.87 1.73
C GLY A 42 -8.21 13.01 2.98
N GLY A 43 -8.74 11.80 2.85
CA GLY A 43 -8.72 10.81 3.93
C GLY A 43 -7.30 10.30 4.19
N ARG A 44 -7.14 9.58 5.30
CA ARG A 44 -5.86 9.10 5.80
C ARG A 44 -5.91 7.64 6.25
N ILE A 45 -4.80 6.95 6.06
CA ILE A 45 -4.54 5.64 6.65
C ILE A 45 -3.39 5.80 7.63
N VAL A 46 -3.63 5.51 8.90
CA VAL A 46 -2.62 5.56 9.96
C VAL A 46 -2.24 4.12 10.32
N LEU A 47 -1.02 3.72 9.97
CA LEU A 47 -0.46 2.42 10.34
C LEU A 47 0.45 2.59 11.54
N THR A 48 0.26 1.76 12.56
CA THR A 48 1.15 1.66 13.72
C THR A 48 1.81 0.30 13.74
N GLY A 49 3.06 0.25 14.19
CA GLY A 49 3.85 -0.95 14.08
C GLY A 49 5.23 -0.84 14.68
N ARG A 50 6.13 -1.70 14.19
CA ARG A 50 7.54 -1.75 14.59
C ARG A 50 8.44 -1.97 13.39
N ALA A 51 9.62 -1.35 13.44
CA ALA A 51 10.67 -1.47 12.45
C ALA A 51 10.19 -1.17 11.02
N PHE A 52 9.37 -0.13 10.86
CA PHE A 52 8.99 0.31 9.51
C PHE A 52 10.20 0.85 8.76
N GLU A 53 10.41 0.28 7.58
CA GLU A 53 11.39 0.72 6.59
C GLU A 53 10.63 1.31 5.41
N PHE A 54 11.18 2.36 4.82
CA PHE A 54 10.51 3.11 3.76
C PHE A 54 11.41 3.22 2.54
N ASP A 55 10.82 3.02 1.37
CA ASP A 55 11.44 3.26 0.07
C ASP A 55 10.46 3.97 -0.85
N GLU A 56 10.94 4.98 -1.58
CA GLU A 56 10.14 5.78 -2.53
C GLU A 56 8.73 6.17 -2.06
N GLY A 57 8.58 6.52 -0.76
CA GLY A 57 7.30 6.94 -0.19
C GLY A 57 6.33 5.79 0.11
N ALA A 58 6.81 4.56 0.26
CA ALA A 58 6.04 3.41 0.72
C ALA A 58 6.79 2.66 1.83
N ALA A 59 6.05 2.14 2.81
CA ALA A 59 6.60 1.22 3.78
C ALA A 59 6.86 -0.13 3.08
N THR A 60 8.11 -0.59 3.09
CA THR A 60 8.57 -1.81 2.42
C THR A 60 8.93 -2.92 3.40
N GLY A 61 9.12 -2.59 4.68
CA GLY A 61 9.48 -3.53 5.73
C GLY A 61 8.81 -3.20 7.07
N GLY A 62 8.93 -4.13 8.01
CA GLY A 62 8.42 -4.00 9.38
C GLY A 62 7.15 -4.82 9.66
N THR A 63 6.58 -4.62 10.84
CA THR A 63 5.36 -5.29 11.29
C THR A 63 4.29 -4.27 11.61
N VAL A 64 3.14 -4.37 10.94
CA VAL A 64 1.95 -3.58 11.27
C VAL A 64 1.22 -4.25 12.44
N THR A 65 0.97 -3.50 13.51
CA THR A 65 0.22 -3.96 14.69
C THR A 65 -1.14 -3.28 14.82
N GLY A 66 -1.39 -2.21 14.05
CA GLY A 66 -2.68 -1.53 14.03
C GLY A 66 -2.84 -0.65 12.79
N ALA A 67 -4.08 -0.48 12.36
CA ALA A 67 -4.44 0.39 11.24
C ALA A 67 -5.73 1.15 11.56
N THR A 68 -5.74 2.45 11.29
CA THR A 68 -6.92 3.32 11.43
C THR A 68 -7.16 4.04 10.12
N PHE A 69 -8.38 3.95 9.59
CA PHE A 69 -8.81 4.68 8.39
C PHE A 69 -9.63 5.87 8.82
N ILE A 70 -9.30 7.05 8.31
CA ILE A 70 -9.89 8.33 8.67
C ILE A 70 -10.38 8.98 7.38
N ASP A 71 -11.65 9.35 7.31
CA ASP A 71 -12.17 10.03 6.12
C ASP A 71 -11.74 11.51 6.07
N GLN A 72 -12.09 12.20 4.99
CA GLN A 72 -11.78 13.62 4.80
C GLN A 72 -12.40 14.56 5.86
N SER A 73 -13.43 14.10 6.61
CA SER A 73 -14.02 14.85 7.71
C SER A 73 -13.27 14.66 9.03
N GLY A 74 -12.32 13.71 9.08
CA GLY A 74 -11.61 13.32 10.28
C GLY A 74 -12.28 12.16 11.05
N ALA A 75 -13.37 11.59 10.53
CA ALA A 75 -14.07 10.51 11.20
C ALA A 75 -13.40 9.15 10.91
N PRO A 76 -13.21 8.30 11.93
CA PRO A 76 -12.72 6.95 11.71
C PRO A 76 -13.79 6.11 11.01
N TYR A 77 -13.38 5.28 10.06
CA TYR A 77 -14.26 4.33 9.37
C TYR A 77 -13.59 2.97 9.19
N LEU A 78 -14.39 1.94 8.93
CA LEU A 78 -13.88 0.66 8.47
C LEU A 78 -13.84 0.69 6.95
N ALA A 79 -12.64 0.60 6.40
CA ALA A 79 -12.45 0.32 4.99
C ALA A 79 -12.36 -1.19 4.85
N TRP A 80 -13.16 -1.76 3.96
CA TRP A 80 -12.97 -3.13 3.58
C TRP A 80 -12.70 -3.21 2.07
N GLY A 81 -11.91 -4.21 1.67
CA GLY A 81 -11.40 -4.37 0.30
C GLY A 81 -12.49 -4.63 -0.75
N PRO A 82 -12.12 -4.94 -2.00
CA PRO A 82 -13.08 -5.18 -3.09
C PRO A 82 -14.07 -6.33 -2.81
N ASP A 83 -13.80 -7.20 -1.83
CA ASP A 83 -14.74 -8.23 -1.32
C ASP A 83 -15.69 -7.71 -0.21
N GLY A 84 -15.69 -6.39 -0.01
CA GLY A 84 -16.57 -5.60 0.86
C GLY A 84 -16.24 -5.69 2.36
N PRO A 85 -16.96 -4.92 3.21
CA PRO A 85 -17.82 -3.76 2.92
C PRO A 85 -17.15 -2.41 2.55
N GLY A 86 -17.81 -1.71 1.63
CA GLY A 86 -17.58 -0.28 1.33
C GLY A 86 -18.90 0.38 0.90
N ARG A 87 -20.04 -0.21 1.28
CA ARG A 87 -21.35 0.36 0.97
C ARG A 87 -21.77 1.31 2.08
N ARG A 88 -21.58 2.61 1.83
CA ARG A 88 -22.35 3.67 2.50
C ARG A 88 -23.82 3.35 2.27
N ALA A 89 -24.53 3.00 3.35
CA ALA A 89 -25.98 3.12 3.39
C ALA A 89 -26.30 4.62 3.53
N GLY A 90 -27.12 5.15 2.63
CA GLY A 90 -27.53 6.54 2.56
C GLY A 90 -28.01 6.89 1.17
#